data_AF-A0A527HG79-F1
#
_entry.id   AF-A0A527HG79-F1
#
_cell.length_a   1.000
_cell.length_b   1.000
_cell.length_c   1.000
_cell.angle_alpha   90.00
_cell.angle_beta   90.00
_cell.angle_gamma   90.00
#
_symmetry.space_group_name_H-M   'P 1'
#
loop_
_entity.id
_entity.type
_entity.pdbx_description
1 polymer ?
#
loop_
_entity_poly.entity_id
_entity_poly.type
_entity_poly.pdbx_seq_one_letter_code
_entity_poly.pdbx_strand_id
1 'polypeptide(L)'
;MSEPVPALPIPPGSSFALMTSPDTERHATAGVHKPVVILPLGAVEQHGPHLPLGVDCWLAEAVALAAAEGQASMRVAEPFAYGSSEHHRSFSGTMSLSPQTFIAVLVDLCTCLAEDGFLPVMLNGHGGNRAAIQVAITTLGQRGIVTAGFSY
;
A
#
# COMPACT_ATOMS: atom_id res chain seq x y z
N MET A 1 23.48 -31.21 -1.96
CA MET A 1 22.92 -30.26 -1.00
C MET A 1 23.52 -28.91 -1.33
N SER A 2 22.76 -28.00 -1.93
CA SER A 2 23.22 -26.65 -2.22
C SER A 2 23.32 -25.88 -0.91
N GLU A 3 24.47 -25.24 -0.66
CA GLU A 3 24.61 -24.33 0.48
C GLU A 3 23.57 -23.20 0.40
N PRO A 4 23.07 -22.71 1.55
CA PRO A 4 22.20 -21.55 1.55
C PRO A 4 22.97 -20.34 1.00
N VAL A 5 22.40 -19.71 -0.02
CA VAL A 5 22.91 -18.44 -0.55
C VAL A 5 22.94 -17.44 0.60
N PRO A 6 24.09 -16.80 0.90
CA PRO A 6 24.14 -15.78 1.94
C PRO A 6 23.16 -14.68 1.56
N ALA A 7 22.22 -14.38 2.46
CA ALA A 7 21.31 -13.26 2.29
C ALA A 7 22.16 -11.99 2.11
N LEU A 8 22.07 -11.39 0.91
CA LEU A 8 22.61 -10.05 0.69
C LEU A 8 22.01 -9.15 1.79
N PRO A 9 22.81 -8.33 2.48
CA PRO A 9 22.26 -7.41 3.45
C PRO A 9 21.29 -6.50 2.70
N ILE A 10 19.98 -6.67 2.96
CA ILE A 10 18.98 -5.72 2.51
C ILE A 10 19.46 -4.38 3.09
N PRO A 11 19.68 -3.34 2.26
CA PRO A 11 19.90 -2.01 2.81
C PRO A 11 18.79 -1.73 3.82
N PRO A 12 18.99 -0.91 4.86
CA PRO A 12 17.88 -0.44 5.68
C PRO A 12 17.00 0.45 4.80
N GLY A 13 16.14 -0.20 4.01
CA GLY A 13 15.19 0.37 3.09
C GLY A 13 13.83 -0.04 3.58
N SER A 14 12.92 0.92 3.62
CA SER A 14 11.54 0.68 3.98
C SER A 14 10.79 -0.17 2.94
N SER A 15 11.34 -0.45 1.75
CA SER A 15 10.63 -1.24 0.73
C SER A 15 10.38 -2.70 1.15
N PHE A 16 9.11 -3.09 1.14
CA PHE A 16 8.65 -4.46 1.34
C PHE A 16 9.02 -5.37 0.16
N ALA A 17 9.03 -4.85 -1.06
CA ALA A 17 9.26 -5.63 -2.28
C ALA A 17 10.70 -6.13 -2.43
N LEU A 18 11.65 -5.52 -1.71
CA LEU A 18 13.04 -5.97 -1.65
C LEU A 18 13.25 -7.13 -0.67
N MET A 19 12.23 -7.50 0.11
CA MET A 19 12.31 -8.60 1.07
C MET A 19 12.10 -9.94 0.35
N THR A 20 12.91 -10.93 0.68
CA THR A 20 12.61 -12.31 0.31
C THR A 20 11.51 -12.86 1.23
N SER A 21 10.85 -13.96 0.83
CA SER A 21 9.86 -14.63 1.71
C SER A 21 10.43 -15.00 3.10
N PRO A 22 11.66 -15.52 3.23
CA PRO A 22 12.28 -15.70 4.56
C PRO A 22 12.50 -14.39 5.33
N ASP A 23 12.71 -13.26 4.65
CA ASP A 23 12.80 -11.95 5.33
C ASP A 23 11.45 -11.52 5.86
N THR A 24 10.36 -11.73 5.12
CA THR A 24 9.00 -11.37 5.57
C THR A 24 8.58 -12.20 6.78
N GLU A 25 8.83 -13.51 6.77
CA GLU A 25 8.58 -14.39 7.92
C GLU A 25 9.34 -13.96 9.17
N ARG A 26 10.65 -13.68 9.03
CA ARG A 26 11.48 -13.15 10.12
C ARG A 26 10.95 -11.82 10.61
N HIS A 27 10.55 -10.93 9.71
CA HIS A 27 10.07 -9.61 10.09
C HIS A 27 8.75 -9.67 10.85
N ALA A 28 7.79 -10.47 10.37
CA ALA A 28 6.49 -10.67 11.00
C ALA A 28 6.57 -11.19 12.44
N THR A 29 7.63 -11.93 12.77
CA THR A 29 7.83 -12.59 14.07
C THR A 29 8.88 -11.92 14.96
N ALA A 30 9.54 -10.84 14.50
CA ALA A 30 10.67 -10.24 15.19
C ALA A 30 10.33 -9.51 16.51
N GLY A 31 9.06 -9.23 16.77
CA GLY A 31 8.65 -8.39 17.90
C GLY A 31 7.31 -8.78 18.52
N VAL A 32 6.98 -8.11 19.63
CA VAL A 32 5.71 -8.32 20.37
C VAL A 32 4.50 -7.72 19.64
N HIS A 33 4.74 -6.72 18.79
CA HIS A 33 3.72 -6.07 17.98
C HIS A 33 3.88 -6.46 16.51
N LYS A 34 2.76 -6.54 15.79
CA LYS A 34 2.77 -6.75 14.34
C LYS A 34 3.52 -5.60 13.65
N PRO A 35 4.52 -5.87 12.81
CA PRO A 35 5.14 -4.83 11.98
C PRO A 35 4.12 -4.26 11.00
N VAL A 36 4.29 -2.99 10.65
CA VAL A 36 3.38 -2.26 9.76
C VAL A 36 3.85 -2.41 8.32
N VAL A 37 2.90 -2.67 7.42
CA VAL A 37 3.10 -2.52 5.97
C VAL A 37 2.20 -1.41 5.48
N ILE A 38 2.80 -0.30 5.04
CA ILE A 38 2.11 0.81 4.40
C ILE A 38 1.87 0.44 2.94
N LEU A 39 0.63 0.54 2.48
CA LEU A 39 0.22 0.44 1.09
C LEU A 39 0.00 1.85 0.55
N PRO A 40 0.91 2.39 -0.28
CA PRO A 40 0.67 3.65 -0.96
C PRO A 40 -0.42 3.46 -2.03
N LEU A 41 -1.45 4.29 -1.99
CA LEU A 41 -2.59 4.24 -2.91
C LEU A 41 -2.70 5.58 -3.64
N GLY A 42 -2.60 5.55 -4.96
CA GLY A 42 -2.74 6.72 -5.82
C GLY A 42 -3.91 6.61 -6.80
N ALA A 43 -3.75 7.34 -7.91
CA ALA A 43 -4.54 7.24 -9.12
C ALA A 43 -3.70 7.65 -10.33
N VAL A 44 -4.17 7.27 -11.53
CA VAL A 44 -3.71 7.81 -12.80
C VAL A 44 -4.83 8.68 -13.34
N GLU A 45 -4.70 9.99 -13.18
CA GLU A 45 -5.74 10.97 -13.52
C GLU A 45 -5.16 12.31 -13.93
N GLN A 46 -6.03 13.21 -14.41
CA GLN A 46 -5.59 14.55 -14.81
C GLN A 46 -5.23 15.42 -13.61
N HIS A 47 -4.16 16.21 -13.73
CA HIS A 47 -3.77 17.26 -12.76
C HIS A 47 -3.61 18.61 -13.46
N GLY A 48 -4.49 18.89 -14.42
CA GLY A 48 -4.40 20.05 -15.30
C GLY A 48 -3.27 19.94 -16.36
N PRO A 49 -3.00 21.01 -17.11
CA PRO A 49 -2.12 20.96 -18.29
C PRO A 49 -0.61 20.92 -17.97
N HIS A 50 -0.21 20.99 -16.70
CA HIS A 50 1.17 21.24 -16.28
C HIS A 50 1.76 20.12 -15.42
N LEU A 51 0.94 19.16 -14.98
CA LEU A 51 1.38 18.05 -14.15
C LEU A 51 1.14 16.71 -14.86
N PRO A 52 2.02 15.72 -14.63
CA PRO A 52 1.83 14.35 -15.14
C PRO A 52 0.63 13.66 -14.48
N LEU A 53 0.16 12.56 -15.08
CA LEU A 53 -1.03 11.84 -14.60
C LEU A 53 -0.80 11.00 -13.34
N GLY A 54 0.46 10.71 -12.99
CA GLY A 54 0.83 9.78 -11.92
C GLY A 54 1.11 10.44 -10.57
N VAL A 55 0.80 11.74 -10.42
CA VAL A 55 1.21 12.55 -9.26
C VAL A 55 0.72 11.93 -7.94
N ASP A 56 -0.52 11.46 -7.87
CA ASP A 56 -1.09 10.90 -6.65
C ASP A 56 -0.31 9.67 -6.16
N CYS A 57 0.10 8.80 -7.10
CA CYS A 57 0.87 7.60 -6.79
C CYS A 57 2.28 7.95 -6.29
N TRP A 58 2.98 8.85 -6.99
CA TRP A 58 4.35 9.23 -6.62
C TRP A 58 4.41 9.96 -5.28
N LEU A 59 3.43 10.84 -5.00
CA LEU A 59 3.36 11.51 -3.71
C LEU A 59 3.01 10.53 -2.59
N ALA A 60 2.08 9.59 -2.81
CA ALA A 60 1.72 8.60 -1.80
C ALA A 60 2.92 7.72 -1.44
N GLU A 61 3.69 7.29 -2.45
CA GLU A 61 4.92 6.53 -2.26
C GLU A 61 5.96 7.35 -1.48
N ALA A 62 6.22 8.60 -1.90
CA ALA A 62 7.20 9.47 -1.23
C ALA A 62 6.85 9.71 0.25
N VAL A 63 5.58 9.96 0.56
CA VAL A 63 5.12 10.14 1.95
C VAL A 63 5.24 8.82 2.73
N ALA A 64 4.90 7.68 2.14
CA ALA A 64 5.05 6.38 2.79
C ALA A 64 6.52 6.07 3.12
N LEU A 65 7.43 6.30 2.16
CA LEU A 65 8.86 6.10 2.34
C LEU A 65 9.41 7.01 3.43
N ALA A 66 9.02 8.29 3.45
CA ALA A 66 9.42 9.23 4.49
C ALA A 66 8.87 8.84 5.87
N ALA A 67 7.62 8.36 5.96
CA ALA A 67 7.04 7.90 7.22
C ALA A 67 7.73 6.65 7.79
N ALA A 68 8.26 5.78 6.91
CA ALA A 68 8.96 4.57 7.30
C ALA A 68 10.48 4.78 7.50
N GLU A 69 11.02 5.95 7.17
CA GLU A 69 12.44 6.24 7.31
C GLU A 69 12.89 6.12 8.78
N GLY A 70 13.94 5.31 9.02
CA GLY A 70 14.43 5.02 10.37
C GLY A 70 13.52 4.13 11.23
N GLN A 71 12.36 3.70 10.72
CA GLN A 71 11.41 2.87 11.46
C GLN A 71 11.62 1.39 11.16
N ALA A 72 12.32 0.70 12.08
CA ALA A 72 12.70 -0.69 11.88
C ALA A 72 11.51 -1.65 11.66
N SER A 73 10.34 -1.36 12.25
CA SER A 73 9.11 -2.15 12.19
C SER A 73 8.15 -1.75 11.08
N MET A 74 8.53 -0.81 10.20
CA MET A 74 7.68 -0.34 9.11
C MET A 74 8.27 -0.72 7.76
N ARG A 75 7.41 -1.19 6.87
CA ARG A 75 7.73 -1.42 5.47
C ARG A 75 6.69 -0.75 4.57
N VAL A 76 7.05 -0.50 3.33
CA VAL A 76 6.26 0.16 2.29
C VAL A 76 6.12 -0.84 1.15
N ALA A 77 4.88 -1.28 0.91
CA ALA A 77 4.55 -2.11 -0.24
C ALA A 77 4.72 -1.34 -1.55
N GLU A 78 4.75 -2.08 -2.66
CA GLU A 78 4.69 -1.48 -3.99
C GLU A 78 3.48 -0.53 -4.09
N PRO A 79 3.65 0.68 -4.64
CA PRO A 79 2.57 1.64 -4.73
C PRO A 79 1.49 1.16 -5.71
N PHE A 80 0.23 1.27 -5.30
CA PHE A 80 -0.91 0.92 -6.13
C PHE A 80 -1.37 2.14 -6.93
N ALA A 81 -1.06 2.13 -8.23
CA ALA A 81 -1.23 3.31 -9.09
C ALA A 81 -2.68 3.60 -9.51
N TYR A 82 -3.61 2.65 -9.43
CA TYR A 82 -4.95 2.81 -9.98
C TYR A 82 -5.99 3.02 -8.88
N GLY A 83 -6.73 4.12 -8.93
CA GLY A 83 -7.74 4.47 -7.94
C GLY A 83 -9.17 4.45 -8.50
N SER A 84 -10.09 5.08 -7.75
CA SER A 84 -11.44 5.41 -8.20
C SER A 84 -11.50 6.88 -8.65
N SER A 85 -11.40 7.09 -9.95
CA SER A 85 -11.26 8.40 -10.62
C SER A 85 -12.32 8.61 -11.72
N GLU A 86 -13.51 8.01 -11.57
CA GLU A 86 -14.57 8.10 -12.59
C GLU A 86 -14.95 9.56 -12.91
N HIS A 87 -14.92 10.43 -11.90
CA HIS A 87 -15.16 11.87 -12.01
C HIS A 87 -14.13 12.62 -12.88
N HIS A 88 -12.97 12.02 -13.17
CA HIS A 88 -11.95 12.55 -14.07
C HIS A 88 -11.94 11.91 -15.46
N ARG A 89 -12.91 11.04 -15.79
CA ARG A 89 -12.97 10.31 -17.08
C ARG A 89 -13.30 11.18 -18.29
N SER A 90 -13.77 12.42 -18.09
CA SER A 90 -13.91 13.40 -19.17
C SER A 90 -12.57 13.90 -19.72
N PHE A 91 -11.46 13.58 -19.06
CA PHE A 91 -10.10 13.96 -19.47
C PHE A 91 -9.34 12.73 -19.99
N SER A 92 -8.59 12.92 -21.09
CA SER A 92 -7.80 11.85 -21.70
C SER A 92 -6.68 11.38 -20.75
N GLY A 93 -6.44 10.07 -20.71
CA GLY A 93 -5.39 9.45 -19.91
C GLY A 93 -5.82 8.94 -18.53
N THR A 94 -6.96 9.40 -17.98
CA THR A 94 -7.46 8.90 -16.69
C THR A 94 -7.82 7.41 -16.77
N MET A 95 -7.21 6.60 -15.91
CA MET A 95 -7.51 5.18 -15.75
C MET A 95 -8.16 4.98 -14.38
N SER A 96 -9.38 4.46 -14.37
CA SER A 96 -10.18 4.31 -13.15
C SER A 96 -10.67 2.89 -12.98
N LEU A 97 -10.58 2.39 -11.75
CA LEU A 97 -11.32 1.21 -11.30
C LEU A 97 -12.73 1.61 -10.89
N SER A 98 -13.68 0.67 -11.02
CA SER A 98 -14.96 0.82 -10.33
C SER A 98 -14.74 0.83 -8.81
N PRO A 99 -15.56 1.54 -8.02
CA PRO A 99 -15.46 1.50 -6.58
C PRO A 99 -15.47 0.07 -6.01
N GLN A 100 -16.30 -0.81 -6.57
CA GLN A 100 -16.41 -2.21 -6.15
C GLN A 100 -15.12 -3.00 -6.43
N THR A 101 -14.52 -2.81 -7.60
CA THR A 101 -13.23 -3.44 -7.94
C THR A 101 -12.13 -2.94 -7.02
N PHE A 102 -12.07 -1.63 -6.78
CA PHE A 102 -11.05 -1.05 -5.93
C PHE A 102 -11.18 -1.55 -4.47
N ILE A 103 -12.39 -1.59 -3.92
CA ILE A 103 -12.65 -2.18 -2.59
C ILE A 103 -12.18 -3.64 -2.54
N ALA A 104 -12.51 -4.45 -3.55
CA ALA A 104 -12.12 -5.86 -3.59
C ALA A 104 -10.59 -6.02 -3.56
N VAL A 105 -9.86 -5.24 -4.37
CA VAL A 105 -8.39 -5.24 -4.37
C VAL A 105 -7.84 -4.87 -3.00
N LEU A 106 -8.34 -3.80 -2.36
CA LEU A 106 -7.85 -3.38 -1.04
C LEU A 106 -8.09 -4.46 0.02
N VAL A 107 -9.26 -5.10 -0.01
CA VAL A 107 -9.60 -6.19 0.89
C VAL A 107 -8.67 -7.38 0.70
N ASP A 108 -8.40 -7.79 -0.54
CA ASP A 108 -7.52 -8.92 -0.84
C ASP A 108 -6.08 -8.65 -0.37
N LEU A 109 -5.51 -7.49 -0.74
CA LEU A 109 -4.14 -7.14 -0.37
C LEU A 109 -3.95 -7.00 1.14
N CYS A 110 -4.89 -6.36 1.84
CA CYS A 110 -4.82 -6.24 3.30
C CYS A 110 -5.03 -7.58 4.00
N THR A 111 -5.83 -8.48 3.42
CA THR A 111 -6.05 -9.83 3.97
C THR A 111 -4.74 -10.63 3.93
N CYS A 112 -4.05 -10.67 2.78
CA CYS A 112 -2.75 -11.36 2.67
C CYS A 112 -1.76 -10.88 3.73
N LEU A 113 -1.60 -9.55 3.88
CA LEU A 113 -0.70 -8.97 4.86
C LEU A 113 -1.08 -9.32 6.30
N ALA A 114 -2.37 -9.28 6.61
CA ALA A 114 -2.86 -9.59 7.96
C ALA A 114 -2.65 -11.05 8.33
N GLU A 115 -2.86 -11.97 7.38
CA GLU A 115 -2.63 -13.41 7.51
C GLU A 115 -1.15 -13.74 7.70
N ASP A 116 -0.27 -13.02 7.00
CA ASP A 116 1.19 -13.15 7.14
C ASP A 116 1.77 -12.44 8.39
N GLY A 117 0.91 -11.93 9.28
CA GLY A 117 1.32 -11.37 10.56
C GLY A 117 1.65 -9.87 10.55
N PHE A 118 1.37 -9.16 9.46
CA PHE A 118 1.57 -7.71 9.36
C PHE A 118 0.31 -6.92 9.77
N LEU A 119 0.50 -5.64 10.09
CA LEU A 119 -0.57 -4.65 10.20
C LEU A 119 -0.64 -3.85 8.88
N PRO A 120 -1.64 -4.09 8.02
CA PRO A 120 -1.80 -3.33 6.78
C PRO A 120 -2.31 -1.92 7.09
N VAL A 121 -1.65 -0.90 6.52
CA VAL A 121 -2.04 0.51 6.61
C VAL A 121 -2.14 1.10 5.21
N MET A 122 -3.32 1.60 4.85
CA MET A 122 -3.54 2.25 3.55
C MET A 122 -3.18 3.74 3.65
N LEU A 123 -2.24 4.21 2.83
CA LEU A 123 -1.89 5.63 2.73
C LEU A 123 -2.33 6.17 1.37
N ASN A 124 -3.30 7.07 1.38
CA ASN A 124 -4.00 7.51 0.19
C ASN A 124 -3.59 8.92 -0.26
N GLY A 125 -3.18 9.03 -1.52
CA GLY A 125 -2.86 10.29 -2.19
C GLY A 125 -3.97 10.84 -3.09
N HIS A 126 -5.13 10.18 -3.18
CA HIS A 126 -6.22 10.58 -4.09
C HIS A 126 -7.58 10.75 -3.39
N GLY A 127 -8.24 11.88 -3.59
CA GLY A 127 -9.55 12.18 -3.00
C GLY A 127 -10.64 11.15 -3.34
N GLY A 128 -10.67 10.63 -4.57
CA GLY A 128 -11.69 9.69 -5.04
C GLY A 128 -11.68 8.33 -4.34
N ASN A 129 -10.53 7.94 -3.78
CA ASN A 129 -10.35 6.66 -3.10
C ASN A 129 -10.98 6.62 -1.70
N ARG A 130 -11.25 7.77 -1.07
CA ARG A 130 -11.60 7.88 0.35
C ARG A 130 -12.81 7.03 0.76
N ALA A 131 -13.89 7.09 -0.01
CA ALA A 131 -15.11 6.34 0.29
C ALA A 131 -14.88 4.83 0.18
N ALA A 132 -14.16 4.39 -0.86
CA ALA A 132 -13.82 2.99 -1.06
C ALA A 132 -12.91 2.45 0.07
N ILE A 133 -11.92 3.23 0.49
CA ILE A 133 -11.04 2.87 1.62
C ILE A 133 -11.86 2.69 2.90
N GLN A 134 -12.81 3.58 3.19
CA GLN A 134 -13.65 3.45 4.39
C GLN A 134 -14.51 2.17 4.36
N VAL A 135 -15.04 1.80 3.19
CA VAL A 135 -15.77 0.55 3.01
C VAL A 135 -14.85 -0.66 3.15
N ALA A 136 -13.65 -0.61 2.60
CA ALA A 136 -12.65 -1.68 2.73
C ALA A 136 -12.26 -1.92 4.20
N ILE A 137 -11.99 -0.84 4.96
CA ILE A 137 -11.71 -0.92 6.41
C ILE A 137 -12.87 -1.60 7.16
N THR A 138 -14.10 -1.19 6.87
CA THR A 138 -15.30 -1.79 7.50
C THR A 138 -15.44 -3.27 7.16
N THR A 139 -15.19 -3.63 5.89
CA THR A 139 -15.25 -5.01 5.39
C THR A 139 -14.18 -5.89 6.05
N LEU A 140 -12.96 -5.39 6.18
CA LEU A 140 -11.85 -6.07 6.86
C LEU A 140 -12.14 -6.24 8.35
N GLY A 141 -12.70 -5.21 9.00
CA GLY A 141 -13.11 -5.27 10.41
C GLY A 141 -14.17 -6.35 10.67
N GLN A 142 -15.13 -6.53 9.77
CA GLN A 142 -16.12 -7.62 9.84
C GLN A 142 -15.49 -9.02 9.73
N ARG A 143 -14.31 -9.13 9.12
CA ARG A 143 -13.50 -10.36 9.04
C ARG A 143 -12.53 -10.52 10.20
N GLY A 144 -12.55 -9.61 11.18
CA GLY A 144 -11.61 -9.61 12.30
C GLY A 144 -10.21 -9.09 11.96
N ILE A 145 -10.03 -8.47 10.79
CA ILE A 145 -8.76 -7.88 10.37
C ILE A 145 -8.68 -6.43 10.82
N VAL A 146 -7.65 -6.12 11.61
CA VAL A 146 -7.34 -4.75 12.03
C VAL A 146 -6.53 -4.06 10.95
N THR A 147 -6.95 -2.86 10.56
CA THR A 147 -6.27 -2.01 9.57
C THR A 147 -6.58 -0.54 9.84
N ALA A 148 -5.87 0.37 9.19
CA ALA A 148 -6.13 1.81 9.21
C ALA A 148 -5.96 2.42 7.83
N GLY A 149 -6.66 3.52 7.57
CA GLY A 149 -6.52 4.33 6.36
C GLY A 149 -6.22 5.77 6.70
N PHE A 150 -5.22 6.35 6.03
CA PHE A 150 -4.84 7.76 6.14
C PHE A 150 -4.96 8.42 4.78
N SER A 151 -5.41 9.67 4.75
CA SER A 151 -5.39 10.53 3.57
C SER A 151 -4.80 11.87 3.97
N TYR A 152 -4.02 12.47 3.09
CA TYR A 152 -3.43 13.80 3.28
C TYR A 152 -3.90 14.77 2.21
#